data_AF-R5CUP5-F1
#
_entry.id   AF-R5CUP5-F1
#
_cell.length_a   1.000
_cell.length_b   1.000
_cell.length_c   1.000
_cell.angle_alpha   90.00
_cell.angle_beta   90.00
_cell.angle_gamma   90.00
#
_symmetry.space_group_name_H-M   'P 1'
#
loop_
_entity.id
_entity.type
_entity.pdbx_description
1 polymer ?
#
loop_
_entity_poly.entity_id
_entity_poly.type
_entity_poly.pdbx_seq_one_letter_code
_entity_poly.pdbx_strand_id
1 'polypeptide(L)'
;MLIREKKGFYNSRLSQGDPFYRLFLSDSCLGKACYDNCKFKYDHSSADIRIGDLWGKTYKDNEDGVSVAVAFTEKGDELLHKCSCTLVEHPFEMVAEGQMKTSPQRNSLYNQITKVLKEKDVTLLHIIKCLNRIRLVNRWKMRMYHPLHSLHNLILKIINHDKRNKEF
;
A
#
# COMPACT_ATOMS: atom_id res chain seq x y z
N MET A 1 0.96 1.68 -15.41
CA MET A 1 1.40 3.08 -15.50
C MET A 1 2.50 3.13 -16.54
N LEU A 2 2.28 3.87 -17.63
CA LEU A 2 3.31 4.15 -18.64
C LEU A 2 4.04 5.41 -18.18
N ILE A 3 5.23 5.26 -17.65
CA ILE A 3 6.10 6.37 -17.27
C ILE A 3 6.92 6.74 -18.50
N ARG A 4 6.87 8.02 -18.90
CA ARG A 4 7.70 8.52 -19.99
C ARG A 4 9.08 8.85 -19.44
N GLU A 5 10.10 8.15 -19.90
CA GLU A 5 11.51 8.46 -19.62
C GLU A 5 12.16 9.16 -20.81
N LYS A 6 13.32 9.78 -20.59
CA LYS A 6 14.10 10.48 -21.63
C LYS A 6 14.45 9.62 -22.85
N LYS A 7 14.46 8.28 -22.72
CA LYS A 7 14.84 7.33 -23.78
C LYS A 7 13.74 6.31 -24.15
N GLY A 8 12.51 6.47 -23.67
CA GLY A 8 11.42 5.55 -24.00
C GLY A 8 10.26 5.58 -23.03
N PHE A 9 9.34 4.62 -23.20
CA PHE A 9 8.21 4.42 -22.30
C PHE A 9 8.47 3.20 -21.41
N TYR A 10 8.49 3.41 -20.10
CA TYR A 10 8.56 2.35 -19.10
C TYR A 10 7.14 1.98 -18.66
N ASN A 11 6.73 0.74 -18.95
CA ASN A 11 5.43 0.24 -18.52
C ASN A 11 5.58 -0.58 -17.24
N SER A 12 5.30 0.02 -16.08
CA SER A 12 5.12 -0.73 -14.84
C SER A 12 3.66 -1.07 -14.65
N ARG A 13 3.37 -2.37 -14.53
CA ARG A 13 2.07 -2.85 -14.05
C ARG A 13 1.93 -2.72 -12.52
N LEU A 14 2.80 -1.94 -11.85
CA LEU A 14 2.86 -1.79 -10.40
C LEU A 14 2.85 -3.19 -9.73
N SER A 15 2.04 -3.38 -8.69
CA SER A 15 1.93 -4.66 -8.00
C SER A 15 1.40 -5.82 -8.87
N GLN A 16 0.91 -5.59 -10.10
CA GLN A 16 0.46 -6.64 -11.01
C GLN A 16 1.57 -7.25 -11.88
N GLY A 17 2.79 -6.73 -11.81
CA GLY A 17 3.89 -7.27 -12.62
C GLY A 17 5.28 -6.90 -12.13
N ASP A 18 5.42 -5.84 -11.36
CA ASP A 18 6.70 -5.36 -10.87
C ASP A 18 7.06 -6.00 -9.51
N PRO A 19 8.18 -6.73 -9.40
CA PRO A 19 8.57 -7.38 -8.15
C PRO A 19 8.80 -6.42 -6.98
N PHE A 20 9.22 -5.16 -7.23
CA PHE A 20 9.49 -4.19 -6.19
C PHE A 20 8.18 -3.68 -5.60
N TYR A 21 7.27 -3.18 -6.42
CA TYR A 21 5.96 -2.73 -5.94
C TYR A 21 5.17 -3.85 -5.26
N ARG A 22 5.33 -5.09 -5.74
CA ARG A 22 4.72 -6.26 -5.09
C ARG A 22 5.21 -6.52 -3.68
N LEU A 23 6.48 -6.26 -3.38
CA LEU A 23 7.04 -6.41 -2.03
C LEU A 23 6.78 -5.15 -1.19
N PHE A 24 6.98 -3.97 -1.79
CA PHE A 24 6.81 -2.67 -1.14
C PHE A 24 5.38 -2.49 -0.61
N LEU A 25 4.37 -2.84 -1.41
CA LEU A 25 2.95 -2.70 -1.05
C LEU A 25 2.37 -3.94 -0.33
N SER A 26 3.20 -4.88 0.13
CA SER A 26 2.71 -6.13 0.72
C SER A 26 2.63 -6.15 2.24
N ASP A 27 3.07 -5.08 2.90
CA ASP A 27 3.22 -5.00 4.35
C ASP A 27 3.90 -6.23 4.96
N SER A 28 4.79 -6.90 4.23
CA SER A 28 5.37 -8.20 4.63
C SER A 28 6.73 -8.08 5.27
N CYS A 29 7.32 -6.89 5.28
CA CYS A 29 8.66 -6.61 5.78
C CYS A 29 8.81 -5.20 6.37
N LEU A 30 7.73 -4.63 6.95
CA LEU A 30 7.81 -3.33 7.61
C LEU A 30 8.66 -3.40 8.90
N GLY A 31 9.05 -2.25 9.45
CA GLY A 31 9.66 -2.23 10.78
C GLY A 31 8.72 -2.83 11.84
N LYS A 32 9.26 -3.50 12.88
CA LYS A 32 8.44 -4.10 13.95
C LYS A 32 7.49 -3.07 14.59
N ALA A 33 7.99 -1.85 14.84
CA ALA A 33 7.19 -0.76 15.37
C ALA A 33 6.00 -0.38 14.47
N CYS A 34 6.09 -0.58 13.16
CA CYS A 34 5.00 -0.30 12.23
C CYS A 34 3.82 -1.24 12.40
N TYR A 35 4.05 -2.47 12.88
CA TYR A 35 3.00 -3.44 13.18
C TYR A 35 2.47 -3.29 14.60
N ASP A 36 3.39 -3.21 15.57
CA ASP A 36 3.05 -3.52 16.95
C ASP A 36 2.56 -2.27 17.70
N ASN A 37 3.22 -1.11 17.53
CA ASN A 37 3.04 0.05 18.42
C ASN A 37 3.22 1.41 17.74
N CYS A 38 2.83 1.55 16.46
CA CYS A 38 2.99 2.82 15.76
C CYS A 38 1.96 3.85 16.26
N LYS A 39 2.42 4.84 17.03
CA LYS A 39 1.58 5.93 17.58
C LYS A 39 1.31 7.09 16.61
N PHE A 40 1.75 6.99 15.36
CA PHE A 40 1.78 8.12 14.41
C PHE A 40 0.94 7.87 13.14
N LYS A 41 -0.03 6.97 13.22
CA LYS A 41 -0.90 6.65 12.08
C LYS A 41 -1.94 7.74 11.90
N TYR A 42 -2.25 8.04 10.65
CA TYR A 42 -3.38 8.89 10.27
C TYR A 42 -3.36 10.27 10.95
N ASP A 43 -4.30 10.53 11.84
CA ASP A 43 -4.51 11.77 12.59
C ASP A 43 -3.67 11.90 13.87
N HIS A 44 -2.74 10.99 14.13
CA HIS A 44 -1.89 11.05 15.32
C HIS A 44 -0.49 11.55 14.96
N SER A 45 -0.01 12.61 15.61
CA SER A 45 1.33 13.19 15.43
C SER A 45 1.91 13.69 16.75
N SER A 46 3.23 13.75 16.86
CA SER A 46 3.91 14.53 17.91
C SER A 46 4.63 15.76 17.37
N ALA A 47 4.50 16.03 16.06
CA ALA A 47 5.05 17.21 15.42
C ALA A 47 3.98 18.30 15.29
N ASP A 48 4.39 19.56 15.33
CA ASP A 48 3.53 20.72 15.08
C ASP A 48 2.95 20.68 13.65
N ILE A 49 3.77 20.29 12.67
CA ILE A 49 3.42 20.17 11.25
C ILE A 49 3.86 18.81 10.71
N ARG A 50 3.02 18.18 9.90
CA ARG A 50 3.38 17.05 9.03
C ARG A 50 3.33 17.47 7.58
N ILE A 51 4.33 17.08 6.79
CA ILE A 51 4.41 17.37 5.36
C ILE A 51 4.51 16.05 4.58
N GLY A 52 3.96 16.01 3.38
CA GLY A 52 4.08 14.90 2.45
C GLY A 52 3.65 15.27 1.04
N ASP A 53 3.58 14.27 0.15
CA ASP A 53 3.10 14.47 -1.22
C ASP A 53 1.58 14.33 -1.28
N LEU A 54 0.91 15.24 -2.01
CA LEU A 54 -0.54 15.20 -2.23
C LEU A 54 -0.86 14.77 -3.67
N TRP A 55 -0.22 13.72 -4.16
CA TRP A 55 -0.47 13.18 -5.51
C TRP A 55 -1.64 12.20 -5.55
N GLY A 56 -2.61 12.46 -4.68
CA GLY A 56 -3.84 11.72 -4.56
C GLY A 56 -4.80 11.97 -5.72
N LYS A 57 -6.04 11.48 -5.58
CA LYS A 57 -7.10 11.69 -6.57
C LYS A 57 -7.32 13.17 -6.91
N THR A 58 -7.18 14.05 -5.92
CA THR A 58 -7.40 15.50 -6.05
C THR A 58 -6.44 16.15 -7.03
N TYR A 59 -5.17 15.73 -7.08
CA TYR A 59 -4.13 16.32 -7.92
C TYR A 59 -3.49 15.29 -8.87
N LYS A 60 -4.23 14.25 -9.24
CA LYS A 60 -3.72 13.14 -10.09
C LYS A 60 -3.23 13.58 -11.48
N ASP A 61 -3.76 14.70 -11.99
CA ASP A 61 -3.44 15.25 -13.32
C ASP A 61 -2.50 16.47 -13.20
N ASN A 62 -2.02 16.79 -11.99
CA ASN A 62 -1.06 17.87 -11.76
C ASN A 62 0.36 17.33 -11.91
N GLU A 63 1.12 17.90 -12.84
CA GLU A 63 2.51 17.52 -13.13
C GLU A 63 3.54 18.46 -12.45
N ASP A 64 3.09 19.56 -11.85
CA ASP A 64 3.94 20.53 -11.15
C ASP A 64 4.36 20.04 -9.75
N GLY A 65 3.57 19.12 -9.19
CA GLY A 65 3.75 18.57 -7.85
C GLY A 65 3.08 19.45 -6.78
N VAL A 66 2.26 18.81 -5.94
CA VAL A 66 1.63 19.46 -4.78
C VAL A 66 2.04 18.73 -3.51
N SER A 67 2.48 19.49 -2.51
CA SER A 67 2.72 18.97 -1.16
C SER A 67 1.50 19.20 -0.27
N VAL A 68 1.24 18.26 0.63
CA VAL A 68 0.32 18.44 1.76
C VAL A 68 1.11 18.96 2.97
N ALA A 69 0.52 19.89 3.70
CA ALA A 69 0.91 20.21 5.07
C ALA A 69 -0.31 20.07 5.99
N VAL A 70 -0.13 19.40 7.13
CA VAL A 70 -1.15 19.27 8.19
C VAL A 70 -0.58 19.85 9.47
N ALA A 71 -1.21 20.89 10.00
CA ALA A 71 -0.94 21.40 11.34
C ALA A 71 -1.68 20.55 12.38
N PHE A 72 -0.96 20.07 13.38
CA PHE A 72 -1.51 19.34 14.53
C PHE A 72 -1.57 20.19 15.80
N THR A 73 -1.00 21.39 15.76
CA THR A 73 -1.01 22.36 16.85
C THR A 73 -1.27 23.75 16.29
N GLU A 74 -1.80 24.65 17.12
CA GLU A 74 -2.00 26.07 16.79
C GLU A 74 -0.69 26.73 16.35
N LYS A 75 0.41 26.40 17.04
CA LYS A 75 1.75 26.85 16.67
C LYS A 75 2.16 26.39 15.26
N GLY A 76 1.83 25.16 14.89
CA GLY A 76 2.08 24.64 13.54
C GLY A 76 1.27 25.39 12.49
N ASP A 77 0.01 25.67 12.79
CA ASP A 77 -0.90 26.41 11.90
C ASP A 77 -0.42 27.85 11.68
N GLU A 78 -0.08 28.56 12.76
CA GLU A 78 0.49 29.89 12.69
C GLU A 78 1.78 29.93 11.86
N LEU A 79 2.63 28.91 11.99
CA LEU A 79 3.89 28.84 11.26
C LEU A 79 3.64 28.63 9.76
N LEU A 80 2.68 27.78 9.39
CA LEU A 80 2.30 27.61 7.98
C LEU A 80 1.79 28.91 7.37
N HIS A 81 0.96 29.66 8.07
CA HIS A 81 0.43 30.95 7.60
C HIS A 81 1.49 32.06 7.52
N LYS A 82 2.62 31.92 8.23
CA LYS A 82 3.78 32.83 8.13
C LYS A 82 4.73 32.47 6.98
N CYS A 83 4.62 31.27 6.41
CA CYS A 83 5.44 30.87 5.28
C CYS A 83 4.99 31.56 3.98
N SER A 84 5.96 31.87 3.12
CA SER A 84 5.68 32.40 1.77
C SER A 84 5.28 31.26 0.82
N CYS A 85 4.11 30.69 1.07
CA CYS A 85 3.54 29.58 0.30
C CYS A 85 2.09 29.88 -0.10
N THR A 86 1.65 29.35 -1.23
CA THR A 86 0.23 29.33 -1.58
C THR A 86 -0.43 28.18 -0.83
N LEU A 87 -1.28 28.52 0.14
CA LEU A 87 -2.05 27.53 0.90
C LEU A 87 -3.45 27.40 0.31
N VAL A 88 -3.86 26.16 0.07
CA VAL A 88 -5.23 25.81 -0.33
C VAL A 88 -5.76 24.80 0.68
N GLU A 89 -6.79 25.18 1.41
CA GLU A 89 -7.40 24.32 2.42
C GLU A 89 -8.14 23.15 1.79
N HIS A 90 -7.98 21.97 2.40
CA HIS A 90 -8.69 20.74 2.06
C HIS A 90 -9.09 19.99 3.33
N PRO A 91 -10.17 19.18 3.29
CA PRO A 91 -10.52 18.30 4.40
C PRO A 91 -9.39 17.33 4.76
N PHE A 92 -9.24 17.01 6.04
CA PHE A 92 -8.18 16.13 6.53
C PHE A 92 -8.20 14.75 5.83
N GLU A 93 -9.39 14.17 5.66
CA GLU A 93 -9.57 12.84 5.06
C GLU A 93 -9.06 12.78 3.61
N MET A 94 -9.16 13.89 2.88
CA MET A 94 -8.66 14.00 1.52
C MET A 94 -7.14 14.03 1.53
N VAL A 95 -6.55 14.88 2.37
CA VAL A 95 -5.10 15.03 2.41
C VAL A 95 -4.39 13.80 2.99
N ALA A 96 -5.08 13.06 3.86
CA ALA A 96 -4.58 11.84 4.48
C ALA A 96 -4.99 10.56 3.72
N GLU A 97 -5.54 10.65 2.49
CA GLU A 97 -6.10 9.48 1.79
C GLU A 97 -5.09 8.34 1.55
N GLY A 98 -3.82 8.68 1.31
CA GLY A 98 -2.73 7.73 1.12
C GLY A 98 -2.09 7.23 2.42
N GLN A 99 -2.47 7.81 3.57
CA GLN A 99 -1.91 7.43 4.85
C GLN A 99 -2.57 6.16 5.39
N MET A 100 -1.74 5.31 5.97
CA MET A 100 -2.19 4.10 6.63
C MET A 100 -2.98 4.45 7.90
N LYS A 101 -4.26 4.06 7.93
CA LYS A 101 -5.18 4.37 9.04
C LYS A 101 -4.93 3.53 10.29
N THR A 102 -4.65 2.25 10.10
CA THR A 102 -4.41 1.29 11.18
C THR A 102 -3.12 0.53 10.91
N SER A 103 -2.44 0.09 11.97
CA SER A 103 -1.26 -0.75 11.83
C SER A 103 -1.63 -2.05 11.09
N PRO A 104 -0.80 -2.50 10.14
CA PRO A 104 -1.05 -3.76 9.46
C PRO A 104 -0.81 -4.91 10.45
N GLN A 105 -1.40 -6.07 10.17
CA GLN A 105 -1.15 -7.24 11.00
C GLN A 105 0.17 -7.89 10.64
N ARG A 106 1.01 -8.12 11.65
CA ARG A 106 2.25 -8.87 11.48
C ARG A 106 1.93 -10.34 11.26
N ASN A 107 1.93 -10.75 10.01
CA ASN A 107 1.65 -12.14 9.65
C ASN A 107 2.89 -13.03 9.82
N SER A 108 2.67 -14.35 9.75
CA SER A 108 3.73 -15.37 9.80
C SER A 108 4.72 -15.30 8.62
N LEU A 109 4.44 -14.51 7.58
CA LEU A 109 5.37 -14.25 6.47
C LEU A 109 6.52 -13.37 6.92
N TYR A 110 6.29 -12.47 7.88
CA TYR A 110 7.28 -11.48 8.30
C TYR A 110 8.64 -12.11 8.60
N ASN A 111 8.67 -13.15 9.45
CA ASN A 111 9.92 -13.79 9.85
C ASN A 111 10.61 -14.50 8.66
N GLN A 112 9.83 -15.10 7.76
CA GLN A 112 10.34 -15.80 6.59
C GLN A 112 10.93 -14.82 5.58
N ILE A 113 10.21 -13.75 5.25
CA ILE A 113 10.67 -12.71 4.32
C ILE A 113 11.88 -11.97 4.90
N THR A 114 11.86 -11.62 6.18
CA THR A 114 13.00 -10.98 6.86
C THR A 114 14.25 -11.86 6.86
N LYS A 115 14.09 -13.18 6.98
CA LYS A 115 15.22 -14.12 6.87
C LYS A 115 15.82 -14.09 5.47
N VAL A 116 14.98 -14.21 4.44
CA VAL A 116 15.39 -14.19 3.04
C VAL A 116 16.07 -12.85 2.69
N LEU A 117 15.54 -11.72 3.17
CA LEU A 117 16.12 -10.38 2.95
C LEU A 117 17.52 -10.18 3.57
N LYS A 118 17.95 -11.03 4.51
CA LYS A 118 19.28 -10.94 5.14
C LYS A 118 20.35 -11.75 4.41
N GLU A 119 19.98 -12.51 3.38
CA GLU A 119 20.92 -13.27 2.57
C GLU A 119 21.69 -12.33 1.63
N LYS A 120 23.01 -12.51 1.50
CA LYS A 120 23.90 -11.56 0.81
C LYS A 120 23.55 -11.38 -0.68
N ASP A 121 23.18 -12.45 -1.36
CA ASP A 121 23.03 -12.49 -2.82
C ASP A 121 21.58 -12.76 -3.26
N VAL A 122 20.62 -12.36 -2.43
CA VAL A 122 19.21 -12.61 -2.73
C VAL A 122 18.67 -11.65 -3.79
N THR A 123 18.00 -12.21 -4.79
CA THR A 123 17.31 -11.39 -5.80
C THR A 123 15.88 -11.10 -5.38
N LEU A 124 15.36 -9.94 -5.81
CA LEU A 124 13.96 -9.57 -5.59
C LEU A 124 12.98 -10.59 -6.19
N LEU A 125 13.32 -11.20 -7.33
CA LEU A 125 12.54 -12.29 -7.92
C LEU A 125 12.46 -13.52 -7.01
N HIS A 126 13.57 -13.86 -6.32
CA HIS A 126 13.58 -14.94 -5.34
C HIS A 126 12.65 -14.63 -4.15
N ILE A 127 12.73 -13.41 -3.61
CA ILE A 127 11.85 -12.96 -2.51
C ILE A 127 10.37 -13.07 -2.91
N ILE A 128 10.03 -12.62 -4.12
CA ILE A 128 8.65 -12.70 -4.62
C ILE A 128 8.19 -14.15 -4.84
N LYS A 129 9.06 -15.05 -5.30
CA LYS A 129 8.75 -16.49 -5.38
C LYS A 129 8.46 -17.07 -4.00
N CYS A 130 9.27 -16.73 -3.00
CA CYS A 130 9.07 -17.13 -1.60
C CYS A 130 7.74 -16.59 -1.06
N LEU A 131 7.46 -15.30 -1.24
CA LEU A 131 6.20 -14.67 -0.85
C LEU A 131 4.98 -15.37 -1.47
N ASN A 132 5.05 -15.70 -2.77
CA ASN A 132 4.00 -16.42 -3.49
C ASN A 132 3.78 -17.83 -2.94
N ARG A 133 4.85 -18.58 -2.70
CA ARG A 133 4.78 -19.93 -2.15
C ARG A 133 4.07 -19.94 -0.80
N ILE A 134 4.43 -19.03 0.10
CA ILE A 134 3.83 -19.01 1.43
C ILE A 134 2.37 -18.54 1.37
N ARG A 135 2.05 -17.55 0.54
CA ARG A 135 0.66 -17.13 0.29
C ARG A 135 -0.19 -18.28 -0.28
N LEU A 136 0.36 -19.09 -1.17
CA LEU A 136 -0.32 -20.27 -1.73
C LEU A 136 -0.61 -21.29 -0.62
N VAL A 137 0.37 -21.60 0.22
CA VAL A 137 0.20 -22.52 1.36
C VAL A 137 -0.87 -22.01 2.32
N ASN A 138 -0.84 -20.72 2.68
CA ASN A 138 -1.85 -20.12 3.55
C ASN A 138 -3.26 -20.18 2.93
N ARG A 139 -3.38 -19.93 1.62
CA ARG A 139 -4.65 -20.07 0.90
C ARG A 139 -5.18 -21.51 0.99
N TRP A 140 -4.33 -22.51 0.80
CA TRP A 140 -4.73 -23.91 0.93
C TRP A 140 -5.13 -24.27 2.36
N LYS A 141 -4.39 -23.82 3.37
CA LYS A 141 -4.77 -23.98 4.78
C LYS A 141 -6.15 -23.40 5.06
N MET A 142 -6.40 -22.15 4.65
CA MET A 142 -7.70 -21.50 4.84
C MET A 142 -8.84 -22.25 4.14
N ARG A 143 -8.58 -22.83 2.96
CA ARG A 143 -9.57 -23.68 2.28
C ARG A 143 -9.88 -24.95 3.06
N MET A 144 -8.87 -25.57 3.67
CA MET A 144 -9.05 -26.75 4.50
C MET A 144 -9.77 -26.45 5.82
N TYR A 145 -9.51 -25.30 6.46
CA TYR A 145 -10.22 -24.87 7.66
C TYR A 145 -11.67 -24.46 7.39
N HIS A 146 -11.98 -24.02 6.16
CA HIS A 146 -13.32 -23.58 5.77
C HIS A 146 -13.81 -24.30 4.48
N PRO A 147 -14.05 -25.61 4.54
CA PRO A 147 -14.38 -26.40 3.35
C PRO A 147 -15.73 -26.01 2.75
N LEU A 148 -16.75 -25.76 3.58
CA LEU A 148 -18.09 -25.35 3.12
C LEU A 148 -18.08 -23.98 2.43
N HIS A 149 -17.40 -22.99 3.03
CA HIS A 149 -17.22 -21.68 2.42
C HIS A 149 -16.42 -21.74 1.11
N SER A 150 -15.42 -22.61 1.05
CA SER A 150 -14.63 -22.83 -0.17
C SER A 150 -15.44 -23.46 -1.29
N LEU A 151 -16.30 -24.45 -0.96
CA LEU A 151 -17.22 -25.08 -1.90
C LEU A 151 -18.26 -24.09 -2.41
N HIS A 152 -18.87 -23.31 -1.51
CA HIS A 152 -19.81 -22.25 -1.88
C HIS A 152 -19.19 -21.24 -2.86
N ASN A 153 -17.98 -20.76 -2.58
CA ASN A 153 -17.29 -19.82 -3.47
C ASN A 153 -16.92 -20.44 -4.83
N LEU A 154 -16.62 -21.75 -4.87
CA LEU A 154 -16.39 -22.47 -6.13
C LEU A 154 -17.68 -22.54 -6.96
N ILE A 155 -18.81 -22.88 -6.33
CA ILE A 155 -20.13 -22.92 -6.97
C ILE A 155 -20.49 -21.54 -7.52
N LEU A 156 -20.38 -20.48 -6.71
CA LEU A 156 -20.62 -19.10 -7.17
C LEU A 156 -19.74 -18.72 -8.35
N LYS A 157 -18.47 -19.13 -8.35
CA LYS A 157 -17.55 -18.84 -9.45
C LYS A 157 -17.96 -19.54 -10.74
N ILE A 158 -18.44 -20.78 -10.66
CA ILE A 158 -18.97 -21.55 -11.80
C ILE A 158 -20.25 -20.89 -12.32
N ILE A 159 -21.20 -20.56 -11.45
CA ILE A 159 -22.45 -19.88 -11.81
C ILE A 159 -22.16 -18.53 -12.49
N ASN A 160 -21.24 -17.72 -11.95
CA ASN A 160 -20.87 -16.42 -12.51
C ASN A 160 -20.02 -16.54 -13.80
N HIS A 161 -19.34 -17.66 -14.03
CA HIS A 161 -18.70 -17.95 -15.30
C HIS A 161 -19.74 -18.30 -16.36
N ASP A 162 -20.73 -19.11 -16.00
CA ASP A 162 -21.81 -19.53 -16.90
C ASP A 162 -22.75 -18.37 -17.27
N LYS A 163 -23.04 -17.45 -16.33
CA LYS A 163 -23.78 -16.20 -16.62
C LYS A 163 -23.03 -15.30 -17.60
N ARG A 164 -21.72 -15.09 -17.41
CA ARG A 164 -20.91 -14.26 -18.31
C ARG A 164 -20.80 -14.85 -19.71
N ASN A 165 -20.83 -16.16 -19.87
CA ASN A 165 -20.82 -16.80 -21.19
C ASN A 165 -22.18 -16.82 -21.89
N LYS A 166 -23.27 -16.49 -21.19
CA LYS A 166 -24.63 -16.37 -21.75
C LYS A 166 -25.02 -14.93 -22.12
N GLU A 167 -24.22 -13.95 -21.71
CA GLU A 167 -24.38 -12.53 -22.04
C GLU A 167 -23.53 -12.09 -23.26
N PHE A 168 -22.91 -13.04 -23.97
CA PHE A 168 -22.24 -12.86 -25.26
C PHE A 168 -22.90 -13.70 -26.36
#